data_AF-A0A3M2CJX7-F1
#
_entry.id   AF-A0A3M2CJX7-F1
#
_cell.length_a   1.000
_cell.length_b   1.000
_cell.length_c   1.000
_cell.angle_alpha   90.00
_cell.angle_beta   90.00
_cell.angle_gamma   90.00
#
_symmetry.space_group_name_H-M   'P 1'
#
loop_
_entity.id
_entity.type
_entity.pdbx_description
1 polymer ?
#
loop_
_entity_poly.entity_id
_entity_poly.type
_entity_poly.pdbx_seq_one_letter_code
_entity_poly.pdbx_strand_id
1 'polypeptide(L)'
;GIRGKAGQYIRFARLEPLPGCRWLHAEGETRPSDEGADRVREAAPAYNPMRVVVSFGPEHAPLEQRQVEHAWEEARTLVPRPNLLIFAAFQFDPEAAKDIDEMKPELAGMQFLKVQMNADLLTDDLKKKRASNESFWLIGQPDVEVRKTEDGKTYVVEVHGFDYFNTKTGQIESGGRDKIALWMLDTDYDGRCLYPRQVFFPMAGDDEGWARVKRSLKAEIDESLIEKYRGTVSLPFEAGKDRRIAIKVVDDRGIESLKVIEL
;
A
#
# COMPACT_ATOMS: atom_id res chain seq x y z
N GLY A 1 -1.83 17.99 -0.82
CA GLY A 1 -2.70 17.16 -1.68
C GLY A 1 -2.13 15.76 -1.70
N ILE A 2 -2.95 14.74 -1.90
CA ILE A 2 -2.55 13.34 -1.89
C ILE A 2 -2.57 12.83 -3.32
N ARG A 3 -1.49 12.20 -3.77
CA ARG A 3 -1.39 11.62 -5.11
C ARG A 3 -2.00 10.23 -5.17
N GLY A 4 -2.84 9.99 -6.17
CA GLY A 4 -3.38 8.68 -6.55
C GLY A 4 -2.68 8.08 -7.77
N LYS A 5 -3.28 7.05 -8.36
CA LYS A 5 -2.78 6.39 -9.57
C LYS A 5 -2.95 7.28 -10.82
N ALA A 6 -2.12 7.08 -11.84
CA ALA A 6 -2.28 7.72 -13.16
C ALA A 6 -2.36 9.26 -13.18
N GLY A 7 -1.82 9.94 -12.15
CA GLY A 7 -1.87 11.40 -12.05
C GLY A 7 -3.16 11.94 -11.44
N GLN A 8 -3.98 11.08 -10.83
CA GLN A 8 -5.10 11.48 -9.97
C GLN A 8 -4.61 12.14 -8.68
N TYR A 9 -5.41 13.05 -8.12
CA TYR A 9 -5.11 13.72 -6.86
C TYR A 9 -6.36 13.94 -6.01
N ILE A 10 -6.22 13.75 -4.69
CA ILE A 10 -7.10 14.37 -3.70
C ILE A 10 -6.52 15.75 -3.38
N ARG A 11 -7.23 16.79 -3.81
CA ARG A 11 -6.92 18.18 -3.47
C ARG A 11 -7.84 18.64 -2.35
N PHE A 12 -7.32 19.49 -1.47
CA PHE A 12 -8.08 20.07 -0.37
C PHE A 12 -8.39 21.52 -0.68
N ALA A 13 -9.63 21.95 -0.46
CA ALA A 13 -10.01 23.37 -0.43
C ALA A 13 -9.46 24.04 0.84
N ARG A 14 -9.57 23.33 1.97
CA ARG A 14 -8.99 23.70 3.27
C ARG A 14 -8.48 22.46 3.98
N LEU A 15 -7.43 22.63 4.77
CA LEU A 15 -6.92 21.64 5.70
C LEU A 15 -6.28 22.39 6.88
N GLU A 16 -6.85 22.23 8.05
CA GLU A 16 -6.51 23.01 9.25
C GLU A 16 -6.30 22.07 10.43
N PRO A 17 -5.42 22.41 11.40
CA PRO A 17 -5.28 21.64 12.62
C PRO A 17 -6.63 21.51 13.35
N LEU A 18 -6.96 20.31 13.81
CA LEU A 18 -8.19 20.03 14.55
C LEU A 18 -7.88 20.01 16.06
N PRO A 19 -8.16 21.09 16.81
CA PRO A 19 -7.93 21.12 18.25
C PRO A 19 -8.95 20.26 19.00
N GLY A 20 -8.56 19.73 20.16
CA GLY A 20 -9.45 19.01 21.07
C GLY A 20 -9.62 17.52 20.80
N CYS A 21 -9.00 17.01 19.73
CA CYS A 21 -8.85 15.58 19.46
C CYS A 21 -7.40 15.16 19.76
N ARG A 22 -7.22 13.92 20.23
CA ARG A 22 -5.87 13.38 20.51
C ARG A 22 -5.33 12.61 19.32
N TRP A 23 -6.20 11.96 18.57
CA TRP A 23 -5.83 11.02 17.50
C TRP A 23 -6.20 11.56 16.12
N LEU A 24 -7.08 12.56 16.05
CA LEU A 24 -7.31 13.38 14.88
C LEU A 24 -6.55 14.70 14.98
N HIS A 25 -5.75 15.00 13.96
CA HIS A 25 -4.79 16.09 13.99
C HIS A 25 -5.18 17.24 13.05
N ALA A 26 -5.91 16.93 11.97
CA ALA A 26 -6.39 17.93 11.03
C ALA A 26 -7.79 17.61 10.54
N GLU A 27 -8.54 18.65 10.20
CA GLU A 27 -9.79 18.55 9.46
C GLU A 27 -9.74 19.38 8.18
N GLY A 28 -10.50 18.97 7.18
CA GLY A 28 -10.50 19.64 5.90
C GLY A 28 -11.68 19.28 5.03
N GLU A 29 -11.63 19.82 3.81
CA GLU A 29 -12.65 19.61 2.81
C GLU A 29 -11.98 19.35 1.46
N THR A 30 -12.37 18.27 0.77
CA THR A 30 -11.83 17.99 -0.57
C THR A 30 -12.41 18.96 -1.59
N ARG A 31 -11.68 19.18 -2.69
CA ARG A 31 -12.20 19.88 -3.86
C ARG A 31 -12.07 18.99 -5.10
N PRO A 32 -12.98 19.12 -6.07
CA PRO A 32 -12.82 18.50 -7.38
C PRO A 32 -11.48 18.88 -8.02
N SER A 33 -10.89 17.95 -8.75
CA SER A 33 -9.63 18.14 -9.46
C SER A 33 -9.71 17.41 -10.80
N ASP A 34 -9.57 18.15 -11.90
CA ASP A 34 -9.52 17.61 -13.26
C ASP A 34 -8.12 17.13 -13.66
N GLU A 35 -7.13 17.26 -12.76
CA GLU A 35 -5.78 16.74 -12.98
C GLU A 35 -5.81 15.21 -13.23
N GLY A 36 -5.18 14.79 -14.33
CA GLY A 36 -5.21 13.39 -14.77
C GLY A 36 -6.49 12.98 -15.52
N ALA A 37 -7.40 13.90 -15.85
CA ALA A 37 -8.57 13.68 -16.72
C ALA A 37 -8.23 12.99 -18.04
N ASP A 38 -7.17 13.42 -18.72
CA ASP A 38 -6.81 12.88 -20.04
C ASP A 38 -6.23 11.46 -20.00
N ARG A 39 -5.89 10.94 -18.81
CA ARG A 39 -5.25 9.63 -18.60
C ARG A 39 -6.16 8.58 -17.96
N VAL A 40 -7.33 8.99 -17.46
CA VAL A 40 -8.32 8.11 -16.82
C VAL A 40 -9.66 8.32 -17.51
N ARG A 41 -10.12 7.33 -18.28
CA ARG A 41 -11.34 7.41 -19.13
C ARG A 41 -12.66 7.32 -18.35
N GLU A 42 -12.64 7.26 -17.03
CA GLU A 42 -13.84 7.11 -16.22
C GLU A 42 -14.56 8.45 -16.08
N ALA A 43 -15.86 8.44 -16.40
CA ALA A 43 -16.77 9.53 -16.09
C ALA A 43 -16.93 9.61 -14.57
N ALA A 44 -16.15 10.49 -13.93
CA ALA A 44 -16.31 10.75 -12.51
C ALA A 44 -17.64 11.50 -12.28
N PRO A 45 -18.48 11.12 -11.31
CA PRO A 45 -19.44 12.08 -10.79
C PRO A 45 -18.63 13.27 -10.24
N ALA A 46 -19.01 14.49 -10.61
CA ALA A 46 -18.40 15.70 -10.03
C ALA A 46 -18.51 15.58 -8.51
N TYR A 47 -17.39 15.36 -7.82
CA TYR A 47 -17.41 15.10 -6.39
C TYR A 47 -18.00 16.32 -5.67
N ASN A 48 -19.04 16.11 -4.86
CA ASN A 48 -19.35 17.08 -3.82
C ASN A 48 -18.16 17.15 -2.86
N PRO A 49 -17.80 18.34 -2.36
CA PRO A 49 -16.77 18.48 -1.35
C PRO A 49 -17.01 17.51 -0.18
N MET A 50 -16.02 16.68 0.13
CA MET A 50 -16.10 15.70 1.22
C MET A 50 -15.41 16.26 2.46
N ARG A 51 -16.05 16.14 3.62
CA ARG A 51 -15.40 16.44 4.89
C ARG A 51 -14.39 15.35 5.21
N VAL A 52 -13.18 15.76 5.56
CA VAL A 52 -12.05 14.88 5.82
C VAL A 52 -11.49 15.16 7.20
N VAL A 53 -11.05 14.10 7.88
CA VAL A 53 -10.18 14.20 9.05
C VAL A 53 -8.92 13.37 8.81
N VAL A 54 -7.81 13.81 9.40
CA VAL A 54 -6.49 13.19 9.20
C VAL A 54 -5.90 12.78 10.55
N SER A 55 -5.46 11.53 10.64
CA SER A 55 -4.63 11.01 11.71
C SER A 55 -3.19 10.83 11.20
N PHE A 56 -2.25 11.61 11.71
CA PHE A 56 -0.83 11.45 11.40
C PHE A 56 -0.20 10.40 12.32
N GLY A 57 0.51 9.46 11.73
CA GLY A 57 1.34 8.50 12.47
C GLY A 57 2.59 9.17 13.07
N PRO A 58 3.27 8.47 13.99
CA PRO A 58 4.51 8.96 14.59
C PRO A 58 5.63 9.12 13.55
N GLU A 59 6.56 10.05 13.79
CA GLU A 59 7.65 10.36 12.86
C GLU A 59 8.70 9.25 12.74
N HIS A 60 8.91 8.49 13.81
CA HIS A 60 10.00 7.51 13.93
C HIS A 60 9.51 6.09 14.29
N ALA A 61 8.20 5.85 14.17
CA ALA A 61 7.60 4.56 14.44
C ALA A 61 6.47 4.29 13.42
N PRO A 62 6.09 3.02 13.21
CA PRO A 62 4.90 2.72 12.41
C PRO A 62 3.63 3.23 13.09
N LEU A 63 2.60 3.56 12.30
CA LEU A 63 1.26 3.76 12.80
C LEU A 63 0.66 2.41 13.22
N GLU A 64 0.28 2.30 14.50
CA GLU A 64 -0.19 1.07 15.13
C GLU A 64 -1.72 0.93 15.11
N GLN A 65 -2.20 -0.31 15.28
CA GLN A 65 -3.62 -0.65 15.28
C GLN A 65 -4.44 0.19 16.27
N ARG A 66 -3.90 0.42 17.47
CA ARG A 66 -4.56 1.21 18.51
C ARG A 66 -4.85 2.64 18.08
N GLN A 67 -3.97 3.24 17.27
CA GLN A 67 -4.20 4.58 16.74
C GLN A 67 -5.33 4.59 15.71
N VAL A 68 -5.47 3.53 14.89
CA VAL A 68 -6.58 3.37 13.94
C VAL A 68 -7.91 3.37 14.69
N GLU A 69 -8.02 2.53 15.72
CA GLU A 69 -9.22 2.40 16.55
C GLU A 69 -9.60 3.73 17.20
N HIS A 70 -8.67 4.37 17.92
CA HIS A 70 -8.97 5.61 18.63
C HIS A 70 -9.27 6.79 17.69
N ALA A 71 -8.59 6.89 16.56
CA ALA A 71 -8.90 7.93 15.57
C ALA A 71 -10.30 7.72 14.99
N TRP A 72 -10.70 6.47 14.76
CA TRP A 72 -12.06 6.15 14.31
C TRP A 72 -13.11 6.49 15.38
N GLU A 73 -12.86 6.12 16.65
CA GLU A 73 -13.73 6.49 17.77
C GLU A 73 -13.95 8.00 17.85
N GLU A 74 -12.86 8.79 17.81
CA GLU A 74 -12.94 10.25 17.79
C GLU A 74 -13.70 10.77 16.57
N ALA A 75 -13.44 10.23 15.38
CA ALA A 75 -14.08 10.66 14.13
C ALA A 75 -15.61 10.48 14.19
N ARG A 76 -16.10 9.44 14.87
CA ARG A 76 -17.54 9.17 15.03
C ARG A 76 -18.23 10.17 15.96
N THR A 77 -17.49 10.83 16.84
CA THR A 77 -18.04 11.87 17.74
C THR A 77 -18.25 13.21 17.06
N LEU A 78 -17.60 13.44 15.92
CA LEU A 78 -17.68 14.71 15.19
C LEU A 78 -19.04 14.87 14.48
N VAL A 79 -19.56 16.10 14.53
CA VAL A 79 -20.80 16.48 13.85
C VAL A 79 -20.53 17.71 12.98
N PRO A 80 -20.82 17.66 11.66
CA PRO A 80 -21.29 16.50 10.90
C PRO A 80 -20.22 15.41 10.78
N ARG A 81 -20.63 14.15 10.67
CA ARG A 81 -19.68 13.03 10.53
C ARG A 81 -18.81 13.23 9.29
N PRO A 82 -17.48 13.00 9.38
CA PRO A 82 -16.59 13.10 8.23
C PRO A 82 -16.90 11.98 7.22
N ASN A 83 -16.64 12.25 5.94
CA ASN A 83 -16.80 11.26 4.88
C ASN A 83 -15.53 10.42 4.70
N LEU A 84 -14.36 11.02 4.94
CA LEU A 84 -13.05 10.37 4.84
C LEU A 84 -12.28 10.47 6.16
N LEU A 85 -11.70 9.37 6.59
CA LEU A 85 -10.66 9.33 7.63
C LEU A 85 -9.35 8.89 6.99
N ILE A 86 -8.39 9.81 6.95
CA ILE A 86 -7.09 9.59 6.32
C ILE A 86 -6.06 9.27 7.37
N PHE A 87 -5.42 8.12 7.26
CA PHE A 87 -4.26 7.77 8.05
C PHE A 87 -3.01 8.06 7.22
N ALA A 88 -2.19 9.01 7.67
CA ALA A 88 -0.98 9.42 6.99
C ALA A 88 0.23 9.09 7.84
N ALA A 89 1.11 8.21 7.37
CA ALA A 89 2.31 7.82 8.13
C ALA A 89 3.47 7.48 7.18
N PHE A 90 4.70 7.50 7.70
CA PHE A 90 5.87 7.00 6.97
C PHE A 90 5.81 5.48 6.78
N GLN A 91 5.37 4.80 7.84
CA GLN A 91 5.24 3.35 7.90
C GLN A 91 3.96 2.98 8.65
N PHE A 92 3.41 1.82 8.32
CA PHE A 92 2.24 1.25 8.98
C PHE A 92 2.61 -0.10 9.57
N ASP A 93 2.13 -0.36 10.77
CA ASP A 93 2.12 -1.71 11.31
C ASP A 93 1.23 -2.60 10.42
N PRO A 94 1.57 -3.87 10.17
CA PRO A 94 0.78 -4.74 9.30
C PRO A 94 -0.68 -4.92 9.73
N GLU A 95 -0.94 -5.00 11.04
CA GLU A 95 -2.31 -5.13 11.57
C GLU A 95 -3.06 -3.81 11.40
N ALA A 96 -2.39 -2.67 11.64
CA ALA A 96 -2.98 -1.36 11.36
C ALA A 96 -3.34 -1.17 9.88
N ALA A 97 -2.43 -1.57 8.97
CA ALA A 97 -2.64 -1.50 7.54
C ALA A 97 -3.83 -2.37 7.11
N LYS A 98 -3.90 -3.59 7.64
CA LYS A 98 -5.01 -4.51 7.40
C LYS A 98 -6.34 -3.93 7.88
N ASP A 99 -6.39 -3.40 9.10
CA ASP A 99 -7.60 -2.78 9.65
C ASP A 99 -8.06 -1.59 8.81
N ILE A 100 -7.14 -0.79 8.28
CA ILE A 100 -7.47 0.33 7.39
C ILE A 100 -8.03 -0.17 6.05
N ASP A 101 -7.37 -1.15 5.42
CA ASP A 101 -7.69 -1.60 4.07
C ASP A 101 -8.97 -2.45 4.03
N GLU A 102 -9.19 -3.31 5.04
CA GLU A 102 -10.34 -4.23 5.10
C GLU A 102 -11.61 -3.58 5.69
N MET A 103 -11.50 -2.36 6.25
CA MET A 103 -12.63 -1.67 6.84
C MET A 103 -13.64 -1.23 5.78
N LYS A 104 -14.86 -1.77 5.90
CA LYS A 104 -15.96 -1.45 4.99
C LYS A 104 -16.59 -0.08 5.35
N PRO A 105 -16.74 0.84 4.40
CA PRO A 105 -17.30 2.17 4.65
C PRO A 105 -18.71 2.14 5.27
N GLU A 106 -19.52 1.12 4.94
CA GLU A 106 -20.87 0.95 5.48
C GLU A 106 -20.86 0.64 6.98
N LEU A 107 -19.82 -0.05 7.47
CA LEU A 107 -19.63 -0.38 8.88
C LEU A 107 -18.97 0.78 9.63
N ALA A 108 -17.96 1.40 9.01
CA ALA A 108 -17.24 2.54 9.58
C ALA A 108 -18.08 3.83 9.64
N GLY A 109 -19.03 3.97 8.72
CA GLY A 109 -19.78 5.20 8.48
C GLY A 109 -18.97 6.27 7.73
N MET A 110 -17.77 5.92 7.24
CA MET A 110 -16.84 6.77 6.49
C MET A 110 -15.82 5.88 5.76
N GLN A 111 -15.18 6.39 4.71
CA GLN A 111 -14.11 5.68 4.00
C GLN A 111 -12.78 5.92 4.71
N PHE A 112 -12.02 4.85 4.94
CA PHE A 112 -10.65 4.96 5.44
C PHE A 112 -9.67 5.01 4.26
N LEU A 113 -8.64 5.84 4.38
CA LEU A 113 -7.58 5.93 3.37
C LEU A 113 -6.21 5.81 4.03
N LYS A 114 -5.41 4.89 3.51
CA LYS A 114 -4.00 4.72 3.88
C LYS A 114 -3.11 5.56 2.97
N VAL A 115 -2.35 6.47 3.56
CA VAL A 115 -1.50 7.41 2.85
C VAL A 115 -0.07 7.30 3.37
N GLN A 116 0.88 7.05 2.47
CA GLN A 116 2.29 7.12 2.83
C GLN A 116 2.77 8.55 2.74
N MET A 117 3.58 8.93 3.72
CA MET A 117 4.36 10.15 3.73
C MET A 117 5.69 9.92 3.01
N ASN A 118 6.12 10.92 2.24
CA ASN A 118 7.43 10.90 1.59
C ASN A 118 8.54 11.02 2.64
N ALA A 119 9.45 10.03 2.69
CA ALA A 119 10.59 10.03 3.62
C ALA A 119 11.49 11.28 3.50
N ASP A 120 11.48 11.96 2.34
CA ASP A 120 12.19 13.22 2.16
C ASP A 120 11.75 14.31 3.14
N LEU A 121 10.51 14.25 3.66
CA LEU A 121 10.00 15.15 4.70
C LEU A 121 10.83 15.08 5.99
N LEU A 122 11.49 13.94 6.28
CA LEU A 122 12.38 13.78 7.43
C LEU A 122 13.76 14.43 7.20
N THR A 123 14.07 14.83 5.97
CA THR A 123 15.37 15.38 5.54
C THR A 123 15.22 16.74 4.87
N ASP A 124 14.09 17.42 5.11
CA ASP A 124 13.72 18.69 4.46
C ASP A 124 14.75 19.81 4.72
N ASP A 125 15.54 19.69 5.79
CA ASP A 125 16.66 20.57 6.16
C ASP A 125 17.96 20.29 5.37
N LEU A 126 18.11 19.10 4.79
CA LEU A 126 19.36 18.64 4.16
C LEU A 126 19.40 18.83 2.63
N LYS A 127 18.26 18.96 1.94
CA LYS A 127 18.19 18.96 0.46
C LYS A 127 17.99 20.37 -0.15
N LYS A 128 19.00 20.86 -0.87
CA LYS A 128 18.98 22.16 -1.61
C LYS A 128 18.04 22.21 -2.83
N LYS A 129 17.56 21.06 -3.34
CA LYS A 129 16.58 20.96 -4.44
C LYS A 129 15.69 19.74 -4.20
N ARG A 130 14.38 19.94 -4.07
CA ARG A 130 13.41 18.83 -4.01
C ARG A 130 13.30 18.16 -5.39
N ALA A 131 13.35 16.85 -5.44
CA ALA A 131 13.15 16.07 -6.66
C ALA A 131 11.66 16.04 -7.09
N SER A 132 10.73 16.14 -6.14
CA SER A 132 9.31 16.40 -6.36
C SER A 132 8.70 17.17 -5.18
N ASN A 133 7.60 17.91 -5.42
CA ASN A 133 6.84 18.61 -4.38
C ASN A 133 5.70 17.75 -3.79
N GLU A 134 5.73 16.44 -4.02
CA GLU A 134 4.67 15.54 -3.61
C GLU A 134 5.07 14.81 -2.33
N SER A 135 4.35 15.13 -1.26
CA SER A 135 4.67 14.68 0.10
C SER A 135 3.83 13.48 0.56
N PHE A 136 2.75 13.15 -0.17
CA PHE A 136 1.74 12.18 0.25
C PHE A 136 1.21 11.38 -0.94
N TRP A 137 1.15 10.05 -0.81
CA TRP A 137 0.62 9.15 -1.83
C TRP A 137 -0.30 8.09 -1.24
N LEU A 138 -1.37 7.76 -1.97
CA LEU A 138 -2.23 6.62 -1.66
C LEU A 138 -1.44 5.33 -1.89
N ILE A 139 -1.41 4.48 -0.86
CA ILE A 139 -0.78 3.16 -0.93
C ILE A 139 -1.84 2.15 -1.34
N GLY A 140 -1.52 1.31 -2.32
CA GLY A 140 -2.39 0.20 -2.67
C GLY A 140 -2.18 -1.02 -1.78
N GLN A 141 -3.23 -1.81 -1.56
CA GLN A 141 -3.13 -3.08 -0.84
C GLN A 141 -2.71 -4.19 -1.81
N PRO A 142 -1.70 -5.03 -1.48
CA PRO A 142 -1.42 -6.22 -2.28
C PRO A 142 -2.63 -7.14 -2.37
N ASP A 143 -3.09 -7.41 -3.59
CA ASP A 143 -4.07 -8.46 -3.84
C ASP A 143 -3.33 -9.79 -3.95
N VAL A 144 -3.60 -10.67 -3.00
CA VAL A 144 -2.83 -11.90 -2.77
C VAL A 144 -3.78 -13.03 -2.42
N GLU A 145 -3.60 -14.14 -3.10
CA GLU A 145 -4.27 -15.40 -2.86
C GLU A 145 -3.28 -16.44 -2.33
N VAL A 146 -3.69 -17.18 -1.30
CA VAL A 146 -2.93 -18.31 -0.75
C VAL A 146 -3.74 -19.57 -0.97
N ARG A 147 -3.15 -20.56 -1.64
CA ARG A 147 -3.76 -21.87 -1.89
C ARG A 147 -2.89 -22.99 -1.36
N LYS A 148 -3.52 -24.07 -0.89
CA LYS A 148 -2.83 -25.34 -0.63
C LYS A 148 -2.68 -26.11 -1.94
N THR A 149 -1.56 -26.80 -2.12
CA THR A 149 -1.37 -27.73 -3.22
C THR A 149 -2.29 -28.94 -3.10
N GLU A 150 -2.49 -29.68 -4.20
CA GLU A 150 -3.40 -30.84 -4.24
C GLU A 150 -3.05 -31.93 -3.19
N ASP A 151 -1.77 -32.06 -2.84
CA ASP A 151 -1.31 -33.00 -1.81
C ASP A 151 -1.59 -32.52 -0.37
N GLY A 152 -2.07 -31.28 -0.19
CA GLY A 152 -2.39 -30.65 1.08
C GLY A 152 -1.19 -30.30 1.97
N LYS A 153 0.05 -30.51 1.49
CA LYS A 153 1.28 -30.37 2.30
C LYS A 153 1.96 -29.02 2.14
N THR A 154 1.90 -28.45 0.95
CA THR A 154 2.56 -27.19 0.63
C THR A 154 1.55 -26.09 0.27
N TYR A 155 2.03 -24.86 0.31
CA TYR A 155 1.27 -23.66 -0.03
C TYR A 155 1.88 -23.01 -1.26
N VAL A 156 1.03 -22.33 -2.03
CA VAL A 156 1.42 -21.47 -3.14
C VAL A 156 0.74 -20.13 -2.94
N VAL A 157 1.51 -19.07 -3.13
CA VAL A 157 1.04 -17.68 -3.08
C VAL A 157 0.97 -17.15 -4.50
N GLU A 158 -0.13 -16.49 -4.86
CA GLU A 158 -0.26 -15.76 -6.11
C GLU A 158 -0.58 -14.29 -5.82
N VAL A 159 0.20 -13.40 -6.42
CA VAL A 159 0.00 -11.94 -6.33
C VAL A 159 -0.73 -11.50 -7.59
N HIS A 160 -1.93 -10.94 -7.41
CA HIS A 160 -2.78 -10.49 -8.51
C HIS A 160 -2.52 -9.02 -8.89
N GLY A 161 -1.95 -8.24 -7.98
CA GLY A 161 -1.62 -6.84 -8.21
C GLY A 161 -1.68 -6.01 -6.94
N PHE A 162 -2.10 -4.76 -7.10
CA PHE A 162 -2.34 -3.81 -6.02
C PHE A 162 -3.69 -3.15 -6.18
N ASP A 163 -4.47 -3.13 -5.12
CA ASP A 163 -5.74 -2.44 -5.08
C ASP A 163 -5.54 -0.97 -4.70
N TYR A 164 -5.94 -0.06 -5.60
CA TYR A 164 -5.76 1.38 -5.46
C TYR A 164 -7.08 2.08 -5.22
N PHE A 165 -7.11 3.04 -4.31
CA PHE A 165 -8.24 3.96 -4.23
C PHE A 165 -8.24 4.92 -5.42
N ASN A 166 -9.27 4.83 -6.27
CA ASN A 166 -9.52 5.74 -7.35
C ASN A 166 -10.15 7.02 -6.78
N THR A 167 -9.42 8.13 -6.85
CA THR A 167 -9.84 9.39 -6.22
C THR A 167 -11.01 10.07 -6.95
N LYS A 168 -11.38 9.57 -8.14
CA LYS A 168 -12.45 10.11 -8.97
C LYS A 168 -13.76 9.36 -8.77
N THR A 169 -13.71 8.03 -8.69
CA THR A 169 -14.90 7.19 -8.47
C THR A 169 -15.17 6.95 -6.99
N GLY A 170 -14.14 7.11 -6.13
CA GLY A 170 -14.21 6.74 -4.72
C GLY A 170 -14.17 5.24 -4.49
N GLN A 171 -13.84 4.46 -5.51
CA GLN A 171 -13.83 3.00 -5.46
C GLN A 171 -12.39 2.48 -5.42
N ILE A 172 -12.24 1.26 -4.94
CA ILE A 172 -10.98 0.53 -4.98
C ILE A 172 -10.89 -0.20 -6.33
N GLU A 173 -9.78 -0.03 -7.03
CA GLU A 173 -9.51 -0.59 -8.35
C GLU A 173 -8.22 -1.41 -8.34
N SER A 174 -8.30 -2.65 -8.82
CA SER A 174 -7.13 -3.49 -8.92
C SER A 174 -6.18 -3.04 -10.02
N GLY A 175 -4.91 -2.99 -9.68
CA GLY A 175 -3.81 -2.50 -10.48
C GLY A 175 -3.25 -3.49 -11.48
N GLY A 176 -3.63 -4.77 -11.36
CA GLY A 176 -3.17 -5.85 -12.21
C GLY A 176 -1.71 -6.23 -11.97
N ARG A 177 -1.33 -7.37 -12.58
CA ARG A 177 -0.02 -8.02 -12.42
C ARG A 177 1.10 -7.31 -13.15
N ASP A 178 0.78 -6.58 -14.22
CA ASP A 178 1.74 -5.86 -15.08
C ASP A 178 2.33 -4.62 -14.42
N LYS A 179 1.89 -4.30 -13.20
CA LYS A 179 2.40 -3.18 -12.37
C LYS A 179 3.26 -3.64 -11.20
N ILE A 180 3.58 -4.92 -11.11
CA ILE A 180 4.42 -5.46 -10.04
C ILE A 180 5.88 -5.44 -10.48
N ALA A 181 6.63 -4.45 -10.01
CA ALA A 181 8.06 -4.36 -10.30
C ALA A 181 8.86 -5.47 -9.60
N LEU A 182 8.49 -5.74 -8.35
CA LEU A 182 9.17 -6.69 -7.48
C LEU A 182 8.19 -7.22 -6.42
N TRP A 183 8.29 -8.50 -6.09
CA TRP A 183 7.67 -8.99 -4.87
C TRP A 183 8.53 -10.05 -4.17
N MET A 184 8.37 -10.11 -2.85
CA MET A 184 9.15 -10.92 -1.95
C MET A 184 8.21 -11.71 -1.07
N LEU A 185 8.56 -12.98 -0.83
CA LEU A 185 7.82 -13.88 0.04
C LEU A 185 8.74 -14.36 1.17
N ASP A 186 8.35 -14.03 2.39
CA ASP A 186 8.81 -14.70 3.60
C ASP A 186 7.79 -15.78 3.98
N THR A 187 8.26 -17.02 4.06
CA THR A 187 7.42 -18.21 4.28
C THR A 187 7.25 -18.56 5.76
N ASP A 188 7.94 -17.85 6.66
CA ASP A 188 7.92 -18.09 8.11
C ASP A 188 8.16 -16.78 8.87
N TYR A 189 7.29 -15.80 8.63
CA TYR A 189 7.46 -14.44 9.12
C TYR A 189 7.27 -14.35 10.65
N ASP A 190 8.30 -13.87 11.35
CA ASP A 190 8.36 -13.81 12.81
C ASP A 190 7.64 -12.60 13.44
N GLY A 191 7.02 -11.75 12.60
CA GLY A 191 6.36 -10.52 13.04
C GLY A 191 7.28 -9.31 13.23
N ARG A 192 8.60 -9.42 12.95
CA ARG A 192 9.57 -8.36 13.24
C ARG A 192 10.30 -7.87 12.00
N CYS A 193 10.89 -8.80 11.25
CA CYS A 193 11.75 -8.45 10.12
C CYS A 193 11.43 -9.36 8.94
N LEU A 194 11.24 -8.75 7.77
CA LEU A 194 11.03 -9.51 6.56
C LEU A 194 12.32 -10.26 6.21
N TYR A 195 12.25 -11.59 6.09
CA TYR A 195 13.35 -12.43 5.66
C TYR A 195 12.96 -13.22 4.39
N PRO A 196 13.00 -12.58 3.20
CA PRO A 196 12.53 -13.18 1.97
C PRO A 196 13.22 -14.51 1.66
N ARG A 197 12.43 -15.56 1.46
CA ARG A 197 12.90 -16.86 0.95
C ARG A 197 12.79 -16.94 -0.56
N GLN A 198 11.86 -16.19 -1.14
CA GLN A 198 11.66 -16.13 -2.58
C GLN A 198 11.50 -14.66 -3.01
N VAL A 199 12.10 -14.27 -4.13
CA VAL A 199 12.09 -12.91 -4.65
C VAL A 199 11.87 -12.94 -6.16
N PHE A 200 10.93 -12.14 -6.64
CA PHE A 200 10.40 -12.21 -7.99
C PHE A 200 10.43 -10.85 -8.69
N PHE A 201 10.65 -10.85 -10.00
CA PHE A 201 10.68 -9.63 -10.82
C PHE A 201 9.74 -9.74 -12.05
N PRO A 202 8.42 -9.58 -11.88
CA PRO A 202 7.45 -9.78 -12.96
C PRO A 202 7.58 -8.83 -14.15
N MET A 203 8.00 -7.59 -13.90
CA MET A 203 8.19 -6.60 -14.97
C MET A 203 9.57 -6.65 -15.63
N ALA A 204 10.50 -7.46 -15.12
CA ALA A 204 11.86 -7.50 -15.68
C ALA A 204 11.86 -8.12 -17.07
N GLY A 205 12.40 -7.38 -18.04
CA GLY A 205 12.64 -7.90 -19.39
C GLY A 205 13.69 -9.02 -19.43
N ASP A 206 13.89 -9.60 -20.61
CA ASP A 206 14.79 -10.76 -20.80
C ASP A 206 16.20 -10.54 -20.24
N ASP A 207 16.68 -9.29 -20.29
CA ASP A 207 18.01 -8.86 -19.84
C ASP A 207 18.05 -8.17 -18.47
N GLU A 208 16.94 -8.14 -17.73
CA GLU A 208 16.80 -7.45 -16.44
C GLU A 208 16.52 -8.42 -15.27
N GLY A 209 16.38 -7.89 -14.06
CA GLY A 209 16.12 -8.70 -12.85
C GLY A 209 17.15 -9.81 -12.65
N TRP A 210 16.67 -11.05 -12.50
CA TRP A 210 17.52 -12.23 -12.32
C TRP A 210 18.45 -12.53 -13.51
N ALA A 211 18.16 -12.05 -14.72
CA ALA A 211 19.05 -12.26 -15.87
C ALA A 211 20.42 -11.60 -15.69
N ARG A 212 20.48 -10.47 -14.98
CA ARG A 212 21.76 -9.81 -14.64
C ARG A 212 22.59 -10.65 -13.67
N VAL A 213 21.93 -11.27 -12.70
CA VAL A 213 22.56 -12.15 -11.70
C VAL A 213 23.03 -13.45 -12.35
N LYS A 214 22.19 -14.05 -13.20
CA LYS A 214 22.49 -15.23 -14.03
C LYS A 214 23.78 -15.05 -14.83
N ARG A 215 23.92 -13.93 -15.56
CA ARG A 215 25.14 -13.61 -16.34
C ARG A 215 26.40 -13.50 -15.48
N SER A 216 26.26 -13.04 -14.24
CA SER A 216 27.38 -12.81 -13.32
C SER A 216 27.84 -14.09 -12.62
N LEU A 217 26.90 -14.96 -12.24
CA LEU A 217 27.17 -16.16 -11.44
C LEU A 217 27.30 -17.45 -12.27
N LYS A 218 26.94 -17.43 -13.56
CA LYS A 218 27.16 -18.49 -14.55
C LYS A 218 26.97 -19.91 -13.99
N ALA A 219 28.07 -20.65 -13.78
CA ALA A 219 28.10 -22.08 -13.46
C ALA A 219 27.54 -22.43 -12.07
N GLU A 220 27.25 -21.44 -11.23
CA GLU A 220 26.69 -21.67 -9.89
C GLU A 220 25.15 -21.69 -9.87
N ILE A 221 24.48 -21.40 -10.99
CA ILE A 221 23.01 -21.34 -11.02
C ILE A 221 22.41 -22.16 -12.16
N ASP A 222 21.34 -22.90 -11.84
CA ASP A 222 20.48 -23.53 -12.83
C ASP A 222 19.60 -22.48 -13.53
N GLU A 223 19.90 -22.26 -14.80
CA GLU A 223 19.23 -21.30 -15.65
C GLU A 223 17.73 -21.54 -15.80
N SER A 224 17.30 -22.81 -15.80
CA SER A 224 15.90 -23.19 -16.00
C SER A 224 15.06 -22.95 -14.74
N LEU A 225 15.68 -23.00 -13.56
CA LEU A 225 15.03 -22.73 -12.29
C LEU A 225 14.86 -21.24 -12.01
N ILE A 226 15.80 -20.40 -12.47
CA ILE A 226 15.71 -18.93 -12.37
C ILE A 226 14.42 -18.40 -13.02
N GLU A 227 14.02 -18.97 -14.17
CA GLU A 227 12.86 -18.49 -14.92
C GLU A 227 11.56 -18.58 -14.12
N LYS A 228 11.49 -19.49 -13.13
CA LYS A 228 10.34 -19.60 -12.23
C LYS A 228 10.16 -18.37 -11.33
N TYR A 229 11.19 -17.55 -11.15
CA TYR A 229 11.16 -16.32 -10.36
C TYR A 229 10.78 -15.06 -11.16
N ARG A 230 10.35 -15.22 -12.42
CA ARG A 230 9.80 -14.11 -13.23
C ARG A 230 8.29 -13.95 -13.12
N GLY A 231 7.59 -14.87 -12.45
CA GLY A 231 6.14 -14.85 -12.35
C GLY A 231 5.58 -14.09 -11.15
N THR A 232 4.26 -14.10 -11.04
CA THR A 232 3.51 -13.63 -9.86
C THR A 232 3.01 -14.78 -8.98
N VAL A 233 3.50 -15.99 -9.21
CA VAL A 233 3.15 -17.20 -8.46
C VAL A 233 4.42 -17.72 -7.79
N SER A 234 4.33 -18.03 -6.50
CA SER A 234 5.45 -18.56 -5.73
C SER A 234 5.79 -19.99 -6.16
N LEU A 235 7.01 -20.42 -5.86
CA LEU A 235 7.28 -21.85 -5.76
C LEU A 235 6.52 -22.42 -4.54
N PRO A 236 6.09 -23.69 -4.58
CA PRO A 236 5.51 -24.34 -3.42
C PRO A 236 6.43 -24.30 -2.21
N PHE A 237 5.88 -24.09 -1.03
CA PHE A 237 6.63 -24.05 0.23
C PHE A 237 5.85 -24.70 1.37
N GLU A 238 6.57 -25.21 2.36
CA GLU A 238 5.98 -25.70 3.61
C GLU A 238 5.76 -24.54 4.59
N ALA A 239 4.70 -24.59 5.37
CA ALA A 239 4.48 -23.63 6.45
C ALA A 239 5.61 -23.77 7.49
N GLY A 240 6.25 -22.65 7.83
CA GLY A 240 7.25 -22.62 8.88
C GLY A 240 6.66 -22.71 10.30
N LYS A 241 7.51 -22.49 11.30
CA LYS A 241 7.16 -22.66 12.72
C LYS A 241 6.11 -21.64 13.19
N ASP A 242 6.16 -20.42 12.66
CA ASP A 242 5.30 -19.30 13.03
C ASP A 242 3.97 -19.36 12.29
N ARG A 243 3.86 -20.26 11.28
CA ARG A 243 2.67 -20.47 10.44
C ARG A 243 2.11 -19.18 9.83
N ARG A 244 3.00 -18.23 9.57
CA ARG A 244 2.68 -16.91 9.08
C ARG A 244 3.59 -16.58 7.92
N ILE A 245 3.05 -15.90 6.93
CA ILE A 245 3.81 -15.42 5.77
C ILE A 245 3.73 -13.90 5.67
N ALA A 246 4.75 -13.32 5.06
CA ALA A 246 4.75 -11.92 4.69
C ALA A 246 5.09 -11.75 3.22
N ILE A 247 4.24 -11.00 2.52
CA ILE A 247 4.35 -10.69 1.11
C ILE A 247 4.61 -9.21 0.97
N LYS A 248 5.83 -8.85 0.55
CA LYS A 248 6.17 -7.46 0.25
C LYS A 248 6.13 -7.26 -1.26
N VAL A 249 5.36 -6.30 -1.71
CA VAL A 249 5.22 -5.98 -3.14
C VAL A 249 5.68 -4.54 -3.35
N VAL A 250 6.35 -4.29 -4.47
CA VAL A 250 6.77 -2.97 -4.93
C VAL A 250 6.16 -2.72 -6.30
N ASP A 251 5.46 -1.61 -6.46
CA ASP A 251 4.84 -1.23 -7.73
C ASP A 251 5.84 -0.57 -8.69
N ASP A 252 5.39 -0.28 -9.91
CA ASP A 252 6.16 0.41 -10.96
C ASP A 252 6.55 1.86 -10.63
N ARG A 253 6.00 2.44 -9.56
CA ARG A 253 6.35 3.76 -9.02
C ARG A 253 7.37 3.66 -7.88
N GLY A 254 7.72 2.45 -7.45
CA GLY A 254 8.57 2.21 -6.29
C GLY A 254 7.85 2.31 -4.95
N ILE A 255 6.51 2.31 -4.94
CA ILE A 255 5.72 2.29 -3.70
C ILE A 255 5.70 0.86 -3.18
N GLU A 256 6.04 0.71 -1.91
CA GLU A 256 6.10 -0.58 -1.23
C GLU A 256 4.84 -0.80 -0.39
N SER A 257 4.32 -2.02 -0.40
CA SER A 257 3.31 -2.44 0.58
C SER A 257 3.58 -3.87 1.05
N LEU A 258 3.27 -4.11 2.32
CA LEU A 258 3.41 -5.40 2.97
C LEU A 258 2.01 -5.97 3.27
N LYS A 259 1.84 -7.27 3.06
CA LYS A 259 0.67 -8.03 3.50
C LYS A 259 1.13 -9.24 4.30
N VAL A 260 0.55 -9.42 5.48
CA VAL A 260 0.84 -10.55 6.38
C VAL A 260 -0.38 -11.46 6.41
N ILE A 261 -0.16 -12.78 6.33
CA ILE A 261 -1.23 -13.78 6.26
C ILE A 261 -0.87 -14.96 7.17
N GLU A 262 -1.83 -15.42 7.97
CA GLU A 262 -1.76 -16.66 8.76
C GLU A 262 -2.12 -17.89 7.88
N LEU A 263 -1.44 -19.02 8.05
CA LEU A 263 -1.56 -20.25 7.26
C LEU A 263 -2.28 -21.42 7.96
#